data_AF-A0A8S3J4U2-F1
#
_entry.id   AF-A0A8S3J4U2-F1
#
_cell.length_a   1.000
_cell.length_b   1.000
_cell.length_c   1.000
_cell.angle_alpha   90.00
_cell.angle_beta   90.00
_cell.angle_gamma   90.00
#
_symmetry.space_group_name_H-M   'P 1'
#
loop_
_entity.id
_entity.type
_entity.pdbx_description
1 polymer ?
#
loop_
_entity_poly.entity_id
_entity_poly.type
_entity_poly.pdbx_seq_one_letter_code
_entity_poly.pdbx_strand_id
1 'polypeptide(L)' 'RTNNLVNPSVNNIGAPTTGSGAAAGKYTGESGFLSYYEVCEKLKEGWKKEWSTEHQVPYAHSGTNWVGYDDKESIALKV' A
#
# COMPACT_ATOMS: atom_id res chain seq x y z
N ARG A 1 0.42 -6.10 1.10
CA ARG A 1 -0.50 -6.21 2.26
C ARG A 1 -1.00 -4.82 2.62
N THR A 2 -2.23 -4.69 3.11
CA THR A 2 -2.82 -3.39 3.46
C THR A 2 -2.98 -3.19 4.97
N ASN A 3 -2.96 -1.93 5.39
CA ASN A 3 -3.10 -1.50 6.78
C ASN A 3 -4.02 -0.27 6.86
N ASN A 4 -4.63 -0.06 8.02
CA ASN A 4 -5.25 1.21 8.38
C ASN A 4 -4.34 1.99 9.34
N LEU A 5 -3.93 3.18 8.95
CA LEU A 5 -3.12 4.10 9.75
C LEU A 5 -3.95 4.68 10.90
N VAL A 6 -3.32 4.88 12.06
CA VAL A 6 -3.91 5.63 13.17
C VAL A 6 -4.04 7.12 12.82
N ASN A 7 -3.06 7.67 12.11
CA ASN A 7 -3.05 9.06 11.66
C ASN A 7 -2.64 9.12 10.18
N PRO A 8 -3.50 9.63 9.27
CA PRO A 8 -3.19 9.70 7.84
C PRO A 8 -1.97 10.59 7.51
N SER A 9 -1.62 11.52 8.39
CA SER A 9 -0.42 12.36 8.25
C SER A 9 0.87 11.64 8.63
N VAL A 10 0.78 10.47 9.27
CA VAL A 10 1.92 9.60 9.60
C VAL A 10 1.78 8.34 8.75
N ASN A 11 2.36 8.37 7.55
CA ASN A 11 2.13 7.39 6.48
C ASN A 11 3.42 6.74 5.94
N ASN A 12 4.56 7.05 6.56
CA ASN A 12 5.84 6.40 6.29
C ASN A 12 5.80 4.92 6.69
N ILE A 13 6.79 4.16 6.25
CA ILE A 13 6.97 2.78 6.72
C ILE A 13 7.17 2.76 8.25
N GLY A 14 6.53 1.80 8.92
CA GLY A 14 6.51 1.69 10.37
C GLY A 14 5.51 2.59 11.07
N ALA A 15 4.70 3.35 10.32
CA ALA A 15 3.62 4.15 10.90
C ALA A 15 2.66 3.30 11.76
N PRO A 16 2.19 3.84 12.91
CA PRO A 16 1.22 3.13 13.75
C PRO A 16 -0.05 2.77 12.99
N THR A 17 -0.50 1.53 13.14
CA THR A 17 -1.70 1.00 12.48
C THR A 17 -2.73 0.55 13.51
N THR A 18 -4.00 0.55 13.13
CA THR A 18 -5.09 0.00 13.96
C THR A 18 -5.20 -1.52 13.85
N GLY A 19 -4.30 -2.19 13.11
CA GLY A 19 -4.24 -3.66 12.96
C GLY A 19 -5.34 -4.26 12.08
N SER A 20 -6.48 -3.60 11.92
CA SER A 20 -7.48 -3.93 10.91
C SER A 20 -6.92 -3.54 9.54
N GLY A 21 -6.59 -4.50 8.70
CA GLY A 21 -6.20 -4.23 7.30
C GLY A 21 -7.25 -3.39 6.56
N ALA A 22 -6.90 -2.80 5.42
CA ALA A 22 -7.86 -2.01 4.65
C ALA A 22 -9.06 -2.87 4.20
N ALA A 23 -10.15 -2.22 3.80
CA ALA A 23 -11.34 -2.88 3.27
C ALA A 23 -10.98 -3.87 2.15
N ALA A 24 -11.79 -4.91 2.01
CA ALA A 24 -11.59 -5.93 1.00
C ALA A 24 -11.43 -5.32 -0.41
N GLY A 25 -10.46 -5.83 -1.16
CA GLY A 25 -10.27 -5.46 -2.56
C GLY A 25 -11.52 -5.76 -3.39
N LYS A 26 -11.79 -4.91 -4.38
CA LYS A 26 -12.95 -5.00 -5.27
C LYS A 26 -13.03 -6.36 -6.00
N TYR A 27 -11.89 -6.93 -6.33
CA TYR A 27 -11.77 -8.18 -7.07
C TYR A 27 -11.27 -9.32 -6.20
N THR A 28 -10.31 -9.06 -5.31
CA THR A 28 -9.74 -10.10 -4.46
C THR A 28 -10.68 -10.52 -3.32
N GLY A 29 -11.54 -9.62 -2.84
CA GLY A 29 -12.50 -9.91 -1.78
C GLY A 29 -11.88 -10.18 -0.40
N GLU A 30 -10.56 -10.08 -0.25
CA GLU A 30 -9.84 -10.31 1.01
C GLU A 30 -9.50 -8.97 1.68
N SER A 31 -9.93 -8.80 2.93
CA SER A 31 -9.50 -7.65 3.75
C SER A 31 -8.04 -7.79 4.15
N GLY A 32 -7.29 -6.68 4.17
CA GLY A 32 -5.85 -6.73 4.42
C GLY A 32 -5.00 -7.07 3.19
N PHE A 33 -5.63 -7.26 2.03
CA PHE A 33 -4.96 -7.60 0.78
C PHE A 33 -5.48 -6.77 -0.39
N LEU A 34 -4.56 -6.41 -1.28
CA LEU A 34 -4.85 -5.87 -2.60
C LEU A 34 -3.86 -6.50 -3.57
N SER A 35 -4.37 -6.94 -4.70
CA SER A 35 -3.57 -7.36 -5.84
C SER A 35 -2.87 -6.16 -6.50
N TYR A 36 -1.83 -6.41 -7.30
CA TYR A 36 -1.12 -5.35 -8.01
C TYR A 36 -2.04 -4.52 -8.93
N TYR A 37 -2.98 -5.17 -9.62
CA TYR A 37 -3.92 -4.46 -10.51
C TYR A 37 -4.91 -3.59 -9.72
N GLU A 38 -5.34 -4.02 -8.53
CA GLU A 38 -6.15 -3.18 -7.63
C GLU A 38 -5.35 -1.97 -7.14
N VAL A 39 -4.07 -2.14 -6.80
CA VAL A 39 -3.19 -1.03 -6.45
C VAL A 39 -3.07 -0.05 -7.63
N CYS A 40 -2.90 -0.53 -8.87
CA CYS A 40 -2.87 0.33 -10.05
C CYS A 40 -4.17 1.14 -10.23
N GLU A 41 -5.33 0.55 -9.97
CA GLU A 41 -6.60 1.30 -9.99
C GLU A 41 -6.63 2.37 -8.89
N LYS A 42 -6.22 2.04 -7.66
CA LYS A 42 -6.14 3.01 -6.56
C LYS A 42 -5.21 4.19 -6.86
N LEU A 43 -4.08 3.93 -7.52
CA LEU A 43 -3.17 4.99 -7.97
C LEU A 43 -3.84 5.91 -9.02
N LYS A 44 -4.65 5.35 -9.93
CA LYS A 44 -5.44 6.16 -10.88
C LYS A 44 -6.56 6.96 -10.20
N GLU A 45 -7.10 6.45 -9.09
CA GLU A 45 -8.08 7.14 -8.24
C GLU A 45 -7.45 8.24 -7.34
N GLY A 46 -6.13 8.47 -7.44
CA GLY A 46 -5.44 9.56 -6.74
C GLY A 46 -4.72 9.14 -5.47
N TRP A 47 -4.52 7.84 -5.22
CA TRP A 47 -3.62 7.41 -4.16
C TRP A 47 -2.19 7.89 -4.42
N LYS A 48 -1.50 8.26 -3.35
CA LYS A 48 -0.12 8.71 -3.42
C LYS A 48 0.80 7.50 -3.39
N LYS A 49 1.63 7.34 -4.42
CA LYS A 49 2.75 6.39 -4.43
C LYS A 49 3.97 7.05 -3.82
N GLU A 50 4.64 6.34 -2.94
CA GLU A 50 5.94 6.72 -2.38
C GLU A 50 6.91 5.53 -2.48
N TRP A 51 8.20 5.83 -2.45
CA TRP A 51 9.27 4.83 -2.57
C TRP A 51 10.09 4.79 -1.29
N SER A 52 10.27 3.60 -0.73
CA SER A 52 11.20 3.39 0.36
C SER A 52 12.59 3.10 -0.18
N THR A 53 13.52 4.02 0.08
CA THR A 53 14.93 3.84 -0.26
C THR A 53 15.60 2.76 0.58
N GLU A 54 15.19 2.61 1.85
CA GLU A 54 15.72 1.60 2.77
C GLU A 54 15.30 0.18 2.37
N HIS A 55 14.02 -0.01 2.04
CA HIS A 55 13.49 -1.34 1.71
C HIS A 55 13.44 -1.64 0.20
N GLN A 56 13.77 -0.65 -0.64
CA GLN A 56 13.74 -0.74 -2.10
C GLN A 56 12.40 -1.25 -2.65
N VAL A 57 11.30 -0.80 -2.04
CA VAL A 57 9.93 -1.16 -2.41
C VAL A 57 9.02 0.07 -2.40
N PRO A 58 7.96 0.08 -3.22
CA PRO A 58 6.94 1.11 -3.16
C PRO A 58 5.91 0.85 -2.07
N TYR A 59 5.30 1.92 -1.60
CA TYR A 59 4.04 1.88 -0.86
C TYR A 59 3.10 2.93 -1.42
N ALA A 60 1.80 2.77 -1.16
CA ALA A 60 0.80 3.75 -1.54
C ALA A 60 -0.20 3.98 -0.42
N HIS A 61 -0.74 5.20 -0.34
CA HIS A 61 -1.70 5.55 0.69
C HIS A 61 -2.75 6.58 0.21
N SER A 62 -3.89 6.56 0.89
CA SER A 62 -4.94 7.56 0.76
C SER A 62 -5.81 7.58 2.01
N GLY A 63 -5.88 8.75 2.67
CA GLY A 63 -6.48 8.86 4.00
C GLY A 63 -5.78 7.91 4.97
N THR A 64 -6.55 7.08 5.67
CA THR A 64 -6.00 6.06 6.59
C THR A 64 -5.61 4.77 5.88
N ASN A 65 -5.97 4.58 4.60
CA ASN A 65 -5.62 3.34 3.90
C ASN A 65 -4.16 3.37 3.45
N TRP A 66 -3.45 2.29 3.70
CA TRP A 66 -2.03 2.13 3.34
C TRP A 66 -1.79 0.76 2.75
N VAL A 67 -0.96 0.66 1.72
CA VAL A 67 -0.57 -0.60 1.07
C VAL A 67 0.92 -0.61 0.77
N GLY A 68 1.60 -1.64 1.28
CA GLY A 68 2.94 -2.03 0.83
C GLY A 68 2.79 -3.09 -0.27
N TYR A 69 3.45 -2.87 -1.39
CA TYR A 69 3.35 -3.73 -2.57
C TYR A 69 4.68 -3.77 -3.32
N ASP A 70 4.76 -4.66 -4.31
CA ASP A 70 5.87 -4.73 -5.25
C ASP A 70 5.43 -4.20 -6.62
N ASP A 71 6.31 -3.44 -7.26
CA ASP A 71 6.19 -3.02 -8.65
C ASP A 71 7.38 -3.49 -9.51
N LYS A 72 7.34 -3.16 -10.80
CA LYS A 72 8.38 -3.57 -11.76
C LYS A 72 9.80 -3.15 -11.33
N GLU A 73 9.94 -1.99 -10.70
CA GLU A 73 11.23 -1.47 -10.25
C GLU A 73 11.75 -2.29 -9.07
N SER A 74 10.93 -2.50 -8.04
CA SER A 74 11.30 -3.32 -6.89
C SER A 74 11.58 -4.78 -7.25
N ILE A 75 10.82 -5.35 -8.20
CA ILE A 75 11.06 -6.71 -8.68
C ILE A 75 12.39 -6.81 -9.43
N ALA A 76 12.73 -5.81 -10.26
CA ALA A 76 14.00 -5.80 -10.97
C ALA A 76 15.22 -5.70 -10.03
N LEU A 77 15.08 -5.03 -8.88
CA LEU A 77 16.14 -4.92 -7.87
C LEU A 77 16.34 -6.20 -7.04
N LYS A 78 15.38 -7.12 -7.03
CA LYS A 78 15.42 -8.37 -6.25
C LYS A 78 16.05 -9.55 -6.99
N VAL A 79 16.46 -9.36 -8.25
CA VAL A 79 17.02 -10.40 -9.13
C VAL A 79 18.50 -10.63 -8.86
#